data_AF-A0A4R4UWM1-F1
#
_entry.id   AF-A0A4R4UWM1-F1
#
_cell.length_a   1.000
_cell.length_b   1.000
_cell.length_c   1.000
_cell.angle_alpha   90.00
_cell.angle_beta   90.00
_cell.angle_gamma   90.00
#
_symmetry.space_group_name_H-M   'P 1'
#
loop_
_entity.id
_entity.type
_entity.pdbx_description
1 polymer ?
#
loop_
_entity_poly.entity_id
_entity_poly.type
_entity_poly.pdbx_seq_one_letter_code
_entity_poly.pdbx_strand_id
1 'polypeptide(L)' 'MNESVMLLLLHHLFPEWAIMRDGAGGWRAVGRISISASDLDGLLESLATADPDATRHAVSLLTEVR' A
#
# COMPACT_ATOMS: atom_id res chain seq x y z
N MET A 1 -5.44 14.48 -4.68
CA MET A 1 -5.22 13.29 -5.52
C MET A 1 -6.53 12.50 -5.55
N ASN A 2 -6.91 11.91 -6.70
CA ASN A 2 -8.13 11.12 -6.80
C ASN A 2 -7.94 9.77 -6.07
N GLU A 3 -8.87 9.40 -5.19
CA GLU A 3 -8.76 8.19 -4.36
C GLU A 3 -8.66 6.91 -5.19
N SER A 4 -9.41 6.81 -6.28
CA SER A 4 -9.34 5.67 -7.19
C SER A 4 -7.98 5.56 -7.87
N VAL A 5 -7.35 6.70 -8.22
CA VAL A 5 -6.00 6.71 -8.80
C VAL A 5 -4.97 6.27 -7.77
N MET A 6 -5.12 6.69 -6.52
CA MET A 6 -4.26 6.28 -5.42
C MET A 6 -4.37 4.78 -5.14
N LEU A 7 -5.57 4.21 -5.11
CA LEU A 7 -5.77 2.77 -4.97
C LEU A 7 -5.15 1.98 -6.13
N LEU A 8 -5.33 2.44 -7.38
CA LEU A 8 -4.70 1.83 -8.55
C LEU A 8 -3.17 1.85 -8.44
N LEU A 9 -2.59 2.97 -8.00
CA LEU A 9 -1.16 3.06 -7.77
C LEU A 9 -0.71 2.09 -6.68
N LEU A 10 -1.41 2.01 -5.55
CA LEU A 10 -1.05 1.08 -4.46
C LEU A 10 -1.13 -0.38 -4.90
N HIS A 11 -2.15 -0.76 -5.68
CA HIS A 11 -2.23 -2.10 -6.25
C HIS A 11 -1.10 -2.40 -7.24
N HIS A 12 -0.65 -1.40 -8.00
CA HIS A 12 0.50 -1.56 -8.88
C HIS A 12 1.81 -1.72 -8.10
N LEU A 13 2.00 -0.95 -7.03
CA LEU A 13 3.22 -0.95 -6.21
C LEU A 13 3.34 -2.18 -5.31
N PHE A 14 2.21 -2.69 -4.80
CA PHE A 14 2.16 -3.83 -3.89
C PHE A 14 1.24 -4.93 -4.45
N PRO A 15 1.64 -5.61 -5.55
CA PRO A 15 0.77 -6.55 -6.25
C PRO A 15 0.36 -7.76 -5.40
N GLU A 16 1.17 -8.15 -4.42
CA GLU A 16 0.90 -9.27 -3.51
C GLU A 16 -0.01 -8.88 -2.32
N TRP A 17 -0.43 -7.61 -2.24
CA TRP A 17 -1.24 -7.09 -1.15
C TRP A 17 -2.61 -6.62 -1.65
N ALA A 18 -3.68 -7.16 -1.07
CA ALA A 18 -5.03 -6.68 -1.27
C ALA A 18 -5.26 -5.42 -0.42
N ILE A 19 -5.10 -4.25 -1.04
CA ILE A 19 -5.23 -2.93 -0.41
C ILE A 19 -6.62 -2.34 -0.66
N MET A 20 -7.27 -1.79 0.36
CA MET A 20 -8.59 -1.17 0.23
C MET A 20 -8.84 -0.11 1.30
N ARG A 21 -9.81 0.78 1.02
CA ARG A 21 -10.45 1.60 2.04
C ARG A 21 -11.61 0.83 2.64
N ASP A 22 -11.73 0.83 3.97
CA ASP A 22 -12.89 0.24 4.63
C ASP A 22 -14.05 1.23 4.77
N GLY A 23 -15.23 0.74 5.16
CA GLY A 23 -16.45 1.55 5.28
C GLY A 23 -16.39 2.63 6.36
N ALA A 24 -15.40 2.60 7.25
CA ALA A 24 -15.16 3.63 8.26
C ALA A 24 -14.16 4.70 7.76
N GLY A 25 -13.67 4.57 6.53
CA GLY A 25 -12.61 5.43 6.03
C GLY A 25 -11.25 5.09 6.63
N GLY A 26 -11.02 3.87 7.10
CA GLY A 26 -9.67 3.35 7.41
C GLY A 26 -9.02 2.71 6.19
N TRP A 27 -7.71 2.49 6.24
CA TRP A 27 -6.97 1.70 5.26
C TRP A 27 -6.73 0.30 5.75
N ARG A 28 -6.83 -0.67 4.83
CA ARG A 28 -6.49 -2.07 5.09
C ARG A 28 -5.60 -2.61 4.00
N ALA A 29 -4.67 -3.47 4.39
CA ALA A 29 -3.88 -4.29 3.48
C ALA A 29 -3.88 -5.74 3.98
N VAL A 30 -4.20 -6.68 3.08
CA VAL A 30 -4.24 -8.10 3.40
C VAL A 30 -3.24 -8.84 2.50
N GLY A 31 -2.27 -9.48 3.13
CA GLY A 31 -1.28 -10.36 2.50
C GLY A 31 -1.02 -11.57 3.42
N ARG A 32 0.25 -11.82 3.76
CA ARG A 32 0.60 -12.83 4.78
C ARG A 32 0.09 -12.48 6.18
N ILE A 33 -0.09 -11.18 6.44
CA ILE A 33 -0.72 -10.63 7.64
C ILE A 33 -1.77 -9.59 7.23
N SER A 34 -2.65 -9.23 8.17
CA SER A 34 -3.62 -8.15 7.99
C SER A 34 -3.13 -6.88 8.69
N ILE A 35 -3.15 -5.76 7.97
CA ILE A 35 -2.78 -4.43 8.47
C ILE A 35 -4.01 -3.54 8.43
N SER A 36 -4.16 -2.69 9.44
CA SER A 36 -5.17 -1.63 9.49
C SER A 36 -4.50 -0.33 9.92
N ALA A 37 -4.83 0.78 9.27
CA ALA A 37 -4.33 2.12 9.60
C ALA A 37 -5.41 3.18 9.43
N SER A 38 -5.32 4.29 10.16
CA SER A 38 -6.25 5.43 10.05
C SER A 38 -6.10 6.20 8.74
N ASP A 39 -4.89 6.24 8.22
CA ASP A 39 -4.47 7.02 7.07
C ASP A 39 -3.46 6.24 6.22
N LEU A 40 -3.11 6.81 5.07
CA LEU A 40 -2.27 6.13 4.10
C LEU A 40 -0.83 6.03 4.59
N ASP A 41 -0.33 7.06 5.26
CA ASP A 41 1.05 7.09 5.73
C ASP A 41 1.28 5.99 6.77
N GLY A 42 0.36 5.84 7.73
CA GLY A 42 0.40 4.73 8.69
C GLY A 42 0.27 3.35 8.03
N LEU A 43 -0.47 3.24 6.92
CA LEU A 43 -0.51 1.99 6.14
C LEU A 43 0.86 1.69 5.52
N LEU A 44 1.48 2.69 4.90
CA LEU A 44 2.79 2.54 4.23
C LEU A 44 3.91 2.22 5.22
N GLU A 45 3.92 2.86 6.40
CA GLU A 45 4.86 2.54 7.48
C GLU A 45 4.70 1.10 7.98
N SER A 46 3.45 0.65 8.11
CA SER A 46 3.14 -0.72 8.51
C SER A 46 3.56 -1.74 7.44
N LEU A 47 3.34 -1.43 6.16
CA LEU A 47 3.81 -2.25 5.04
C LEU A 47 5.34 -2.33 4.99
N ALA A 48 6.04 -1.20 5.18
CA ALA A 48 7.50 -1.16 5.25
C ALA A 48 8.06 -2.04 6.37
N THR A 49 7.34 -2.16 7.47
CA THR A 49 7.70 -3.02 8.60
C THR A 49 7.38 -4.49 8.33
N ALA A 50 6.19 -4.77 7.76
CA ALA A 50 5.67 -6.11 7.56
C ALA A 50 6.33 -6.84 6.36
N ASP A 51 6.64 -6.10 5.30
CA ASP A 51 7.21 -6.60 4.06
C ASP A 51 8.19 -5.56 3.47
N PRO A 52 9.42 -5.53 4.01
CA PRO A 52 10.47 -4.63 3.53
C PRO A 52 10.83 -4.89 2.07
N ASP A 53 10.69 -6.13 1.59
CA ASP A 53 11.05 -6.52 0.22
C ASP A 53 10.04 -5.95 -0.79
N ALA A 54 8.74 -6.10 -0.53
CA ALA A 54 7.69 -5.47 -1.35
C ALA A 54 7.84 -3.94 -1.35
N THR A 55 8.22 -3.34 -0.22
CA THR A 55 8.46 -1.90 -0.13
C THR A 55 9.65 -1.46 -0.97
N ARG A 56 10.76 -2.22 -0.99
CA ARG A 56 11.90 -1.92 -1.89
C ARG A 56 11.51 -2.07 -3.36
N HIS A 57 10.70 -3.07 -3.68
CA HIS A 57 10.18 -3.24 -5.04
C HIS A 57 9.32 -2.06 -5.47
N ALA A 58 8.38 -1.63 -4.63
CA ALA A 58 7.56 -0.44 -4.87
C ALA A 58 8.41 0.82 -5.11
N VAL A 59 9.44 1.05 -4.30
CA VAL A 59 10.37 2.17 -4.49
C VAL A 59 11.09 2.07 -5.84
N SER A 60 11.55 0.87 -6.21
CA SER A 60 12.20 0.62 -7.50
C SER A 60 11.30 1.02 -8.66
N LEU A 61 10.03 0.60 -8.65
CA LEU A 61 9.04 0.94 -9.67
C LEU A 61 8.82 2.45 -9.79
N LEU A 62 8.80 3.19 -8.68
CA LEU A 62 8.68 4.66 -8.71
C LEU A 62 9.93 5.36 -9.24
N THR A 63 11.11 4.78 -9.03
CA THR A 63 12.38 5.36 -9.50
C THR A 63 12.74 5.01 -10.95
N GLU A 64 12.20 3.92 -11.49
CA GLU A 64 12.40 3.50 -12.88
C GLU A 64 11.57 4.30 -13.89
N VAL A 65 10.54 5.02 -13.44
CA VAL A 65 9.80 5.98 -14.28
C VAL A 65 10.66 7.24 -14.48
N ARG A 66 11.65 7.14 -15.39
CA ARG A 66 12.47 8.26 -15.86
C ARG A 66 12.40 8.41 -17.39
#